data_AF-A0A835VQE5-F1
#
_entry.id   AF-A0A835VQE5-F1
#
_cell.length_a   1.000
_cell.length_b   1.000
_cell.length_c   1.000
_cell.angle_alpha   90.00
_cell.angle_beta   90.00
_cell.angle_gamma   90.00
#
_symmetry.space_group_name_H-M   'P 1'
#
loop_
_entity.id
_entity.type
_entity.pdbx_description
1 polymer ?
#
loop_
_entity_poly.entity_id
_entity_poly.type
_entity_poly.pdbx_seq_one_letter_code
_entity_poly.pdbx_strand_id
1 'polypeptide(L)'
;MNKTDSPKLSIFKTYKTKRAELTGEAIRQRSIISHLATADNSAARTRTSISQRIAKENGILWKNIYSGIFRDLDEILLPLGIVKEAGRLPLKRGPKALQEKGVPFYELTKEGLLVALSLNGVVEREEILKKFLTKISKDENEFTEILQKLTKIVPRFTYSLFEKYIKAFCEGKLKKMLPFTIDNLKMVSDESIIIQREFLEAFSNLSKSEKDTIMNFLRKIS
;
A
#
# COMPACT_ATOMS: atom_id res chain seq x y z
N MET A 1 -4.42 -31.98 -8.63
CA MET A 1 -4.63 -31.00 -7.53
C MET A 1 -5.16 -29.71 -8.14
N ASN A 2 -6.08 -29.08 -7.42
CA ASN A 2 -7.16 -28.20 -7.90
C ASN A 2 -6.72 -26.83 -8.45
N LYS A 3 -7.60 -26.26 -9.28
CA LYS A 3 -7.62 -24.90 -9.88
C LYS A 3 -6.58 -23.93 -9.30
N THR A 4 -5.68 -23.47 -10.17
CA THR A 4 -4.76 -22.34 -9.96
C THR A 4 -5.53 -21.05 -9.72
N ASP A 5 -6.09 -20.88 -8.53
CA ASP A 5 -6.57 -19.58 -8.07
C ASP A 5 -5.35 -18.68 -7.87
N SER A 6 -5.32 -17.55 -8.58
CA SER A 6 -4.30 -16.52 -8.38
C SER A 6 -4.25 -16.13 -6.90
N PRO A 7 -3.04 -15.91 -6.33
CA PRO A 7 -2.91 -15.53 -4.93
C PRO A 7 -3.73 -14.27 -4.63
N LYS A 8 -4.29 -14.19 -3.42
CA LYS A 8 -5.14 -13.07 -2.99
C LYS A 8 -4.38 -12.19 -2.02
N LEU A 9 -4.39 -10.89 -2.28
CA LEU A 9 -3.83 -9.90 -1.38
C LEU A 9 -4.80 -9.70 -0.19
N SER A 10 -4.29 -9.85 1.04
CA SER A 10 -5.10 -9.85 2.26
C SER A 10 -4.97 -8.57 3.09
N ILE A 11 -4.33 -7.51 2.60
CA ILE A 11 -3.98 -6.31 3.39
C ILE A 11 -5.17 -5.60 4.06
N PHE A 12 -6.41 -5.77 3.56
CA PHE A 12 -7.64 -5.22 4.14
C PHE A 12 -8.51 -6.27 4.84
N LYS A 13 -8.05 -7.53 4.92
CA LYS A 13 -8.83 -8.64 5.43
C LYS A 13 -8.95 -8.56 6.95
N THR A 14 -10.18 -8.51 7.43
CA THR A 14 -10.52 -8.49 8.86
C THR A 14 -11.11 -9.82 9.32
N TYR A 15 -11.16 -10.04 10.63
CA TYR A 15 -11.82 -11.22 11.18
C TYR A 15 -13.34 -11.15 10.98
N LYS A 16 -13.96 -12.29 10.67
CA LYS A 16 -15.43 -12.37 10.51
C LYS A 16 -16.18 -11.95 11.77
N THR A 17 -15.67 -12.35 12.93
CA THR A 17 -16.24 -12.06 14.26
C THR A 17 -15.85 -10.70 14.80
N LYS A 18 -14.79 -10.09 14.27
CA LYS A 18 -14.28 -8.78 14.67
C LYS A 18 -13.92 -7.94 13.45
N ARG A 19 -14.93 -7.38 12.81
CA ARG A 19 -14.80 -6.70 11.50
C ARG A 19 -13.90 -5.46 11.52
N ALA A 20 -13.60 -4.90 12.69
CA ALA A 20 -12.66 -3.79 12.86
C ALA A 20 -11.19 -4.25 13.00
N GLU A 21 -10.94 -5.52 13.33
CA GLU A 21 -9.59 -6.04 13.56
C GLU A 21 -9.06 -6.75 12.31
N LEU A 22 -7.88 -6.33 11.84
CA LEU A 22 -7.19 -6.99 10.74
C LEU A 22 -6.68 -8.37 11.14
N THR A 23 -6.71 -9.30 10.19
CA THR A 23 -6.13 -10.62 10.38
C THR A 23 -4.61 -10.54 10.54
N GLY A 24 -4.00 -11.54 11.20
CA GLY A 24 -2.54 -11.59 11.33
C GLY A 24 -1.81 -11.66 9.99
N GLU A 25 -2.42 -12.26 8.97
CA GLU A 25 -1.92 -12.25 7.58
C GLU A 25 -1.94 -10.84 6.98
N ALA A 26 -3.06 -10.12 7.11
CA ALA A 26 -3.18 -8.74 6.66
C ALA A 26 -2.13 -7.83 7.30
N ILE A 27 -1.97 -7.91 8.62
CA ILE A 27 -0.99 -7.13 9.38
C ILE A 27 0.42 -7.44 8.88
N ARG A 28 0.77 -8.72 8.73
CA ARG A 28 2.10 -9.15 8.27
C ARG A 28 2.42 -8.66 6.86
N GLN A 29 1.50 -8.80 5.91
CA GLN A 29 1.66 -8.27 4.54
C GLN A 29 1.85 -6.75 4.54
N ARG A 30 1.05 -6.02 5.33
CA ARG A 30 1.19 -4.57 5.49
C ARG A 30 2.57 -4.19 6.05
N SER A 31 3.05 -4.91 7.06
CA SER A 31 4.36 -4.67 7.66
C SER A 31 5.51 -4.93 6.67
N ILE A 32 5.43 -5.99 5.86
CA ILE A 32 6.43 -6.25 4.80
C ILE A 32 6.46 -5.10 3.79
N ILE A 33 5.29 -4.69 3.28
CA ILE A 33 5.16 -3.63 2.28
C ILE A 33 5.64 -2.29 2.85
N SER A 34 5.20 -1.94 4.06
CA SER A 34 5.60 -0.70 4.73
C SER A 34 7.11 -0.66 4.96
N HIS A 35 7.72 -1.77 5.39
CA HIS A 35 9.16 -1.84 5.60
C HIS A 35 9.94 -1.70 4.29
N LEU A 36 9.51 -2.38 3.22
CA LEU A 36 10.18 -2.26 1.92
C LEU A 36 10.03 -0.86 1.30
N ALA A 37 8.97 -0.12 1.61
CA ALA A 37 8.76 1.24 1.13
C ALA A 37 9.74 2.25 1.72
N THR A 38 10.16 2.05 2.98
CA THR A 38 10.97 2.99 3.75
C THR A 38 12.41 2.51 3.99
N ALA A 39 12.71 1.23 3.81
CA ALA A 39 14.07 0.70 3.96
C ALA A 39 15.04 1.40 3.00
N ASP A 40 16.15 1.85 3.55
CA ASP A 40 17.15 2.72 2.89
C ASP A 40 18.25 1.95 2.14
N ASN A 41 18.52 0.69 2.52
CA ASN A 41 19.62 -0.09 1.96
C ASN A 41 19.25 -1.56 1.69
N SER A 42 20.03 -2.21 0.82
CA SER A 42 19.81 -3.62 0.41
C SER A 42 19.87 -4.62 1.57
N ALA A 43 20.71 -4.39 2.58
CA ALA A 43 20.84 -5.29 3.73
C ALA A 43 19.57 -5.30 4.60
N ALA A 44 18.90 -4.15 4.73
CA ALA A 44 17.62 -4.03 5.41
C ALA A 44 16.47 -4.72 4.66
N ARG A 45 16.63 -5.02 3.37
CA ARG A 45 15.57 -5.58 2.50
C ARG A 45 15.70 -7.08 2.23
N THR A 46 16.53 -7.79 2.99
CA THR A 46 16.56 -9.27 2.96
C THR A 46 15.39 -9.84 3.77
N ARG A 47 14.95 -11.07 3.47
CA ARG A 47 13.85 -11.71 4.22
C ARG A 47 14.14 -11.81 5.72
N THR A 48 15.39 -12.07 6.08
CA THR A 48 15.86 -12.14 7.47
C THR A 48 15.74 -10.79 8.15
N SER A 49 16.24 -9.72 7.53
CA SER A 49 16.18 -8.37 8.08
C SER A 49 14.74 -7.88 8.23
N ILE A 50 13.89 -8.15 7.23
CA ILE A 50 12.44 -7.87 7.29
C ILE A 50 11.83 -8.59 8.51
N SER A 51 12.13 -9.88 8.68
CA SER A 51 11.61 -10.66 9.80
C SER A 51 12.08 -10.14 11.16
N GLN A 52 13.36 -9.81 11.29
CA GLN A 52 13.91 -9.25 12.52
C GLN A 52 13.28 -7.90 12.86
N ARG A 53 13.10 -7.03 11.87
CA ARG A 53 12.51 -5.70 12.06
C ARG A 53 11.05 -5.80 12.52
N ILE A 54 10.22 -6.55 11.79
CA ILE A 54 8.80 -6.71 12.11
C ILE A 54 8.62 -7.38 13.47
N ALA A 55 9.46 -8.37 13.80
CA ALA A 55 9.41 -9.03 15.10
C ALA A 55 9.74 -8.08 16.24
N LYS A 56 10.77 -7.23 16.07
CA LYS A 56 11.16 -6.20 17.04
C LYS A 56 10.03 -5.19 17.26
N GLU A 57 9.40 -4.71 16.19
CA GLU A 57 8.29 -3.74 16.26
C GLU A 57 7.06 -4.31 17.01
N ASN A 58 6.85 -5.63 16.92
CA ASN A 58 5.74 -6.32 17.58
C ASN A 58 6.10 -6.96 18.93
N GLY A 59 7.34 -6.81 19.42
CA GLY A 59 7.77 -7.39 20.70
C GLY A 59 7.79 -8.93 20.74
N ILE A 60 8.03 -9.58 19.60
CA ILE A 60 8.01 -11.05 19.47
C ILE A 60 9.33 -11.60 18.94
N LEU A 61 9.56 -12.91 19.11
CA LEU A 61 10.75 -13.58 18.57
C LEU A 61 10.62 -13.77 17.05
N TRP A 62 11.63 -13.33 16.28
CA TRP A 62 11.58 -13.36 14.81
C TRP A 62 11.38 -14.77 14.22
N LYS A 63 11.90 -15.80 14.89
CA LYS A 63 11.67 -17.21 14.53
C LYS A 63 10.18 -17.59 14.49
N ASN A 64 9.32 -16.89 15.23
CA ASN A 64 7.88 -17.17 15.29
C ASN A 64 7.11 -16.59 14.09
N ILE A 65 7.66 -15.58 13.40
CA ILE A 65 7.01 -14.96 12.24
C ILE A 65 7.73 -15.20 10.91
N TYR A 66 8.96 -15.70 10.97
CA TYR A 66 9.82 -15.90 9.81
C TYR A 66 9.13 -16.71 8.70
N SER A 67 8.52 -17.85 9.06
CA SER A 67 7.81 -18.70 8.09
C SER A 67 6.62 -17.99 7.45
N GLY A 68 5.87 -17.18 8.23
CA GLY A 68 4.76 -16.39 7.72
C GLY A 68 5.23 -15.29 6.76
N ILE A 69 6.36 -14.64 7.05
CA ILE A 69 6.93 -13.61 6.17
C ILE A 69 7.41 -14.21 4.86
N PHE A 70 8.09 -15.36 4.92
CA PHE A 70 8.52 -16.08 3.71
C PHE A 70 7.33 -16.48 2.86
N ARG A 71 6.29 -17.08 3.47
CA ARG A 71 5.06 -17.44 2.78
C ARG A 71 4.43 -16.26 2.08
N ASP A 72 4.22 -15.15 2.79
CA ASP A 72 3.58 -13.97 2.19
C ASP A 72 4.44 -13.38 1.07
N LEU A 73 5.76 -13.34 1.22
CA LEU A 73 6.64 -12.82 0.19
C LEU A 73 6.63 -13.72 -1.07
N ASP A 74 6.85 -15.02 -0.91
CA ASP A 74 7.10 -15.96 -2.00
C ASP A 74 5.82 -16.47 -2.67
N GLU A 75 4.74 -16.63 -1.91
CA GLU A 75 3.48 -17.19 -2.41
C GLU A 75 2.45 -16.12 -2.76
N ILE A 76 2.62 -14.87 -2.29
CA ILE A 76 1.63 -13.80 -2.49
C ILE A 76 2.26 -12.56 -3.14
N LEU A 77 3.20 -11.89 -2.48
CA LEU A 77 3.68 -10.57 -2.93
C LEU A 77 4.54 -10.64 -4.20
N LEU A 78 5.41 -11.65 -4.34
CA LEU A 78 6.19 -11.90 -5.55
C LEU A 78 5.29 -12.32 -6.72
N PRO A 79 4.39 -13.33 -6.58
CA PRO A 79 3.48 -13.72 -7.66
C PRO A 79 2.51 -12.62 -8.10
N LEU A 80 2.09 -11.73 -7.18
CA LEU A 80 1.25 -10.57 -7.52
C LEU A 80 2.05 -9.41 -8.13
N GLY A 81 3.37 -9.54 -8.25
CA GLY A 81 4.23 -8.48 -8.78
C GLY A 81 4.25 -7.23 -7.90
N ILE A 82 3.93 -7.33 -6.61
CA ILE A 82 4.00 -6.23 -5.63
C ILE A 82 5.46 -6.02 -5.19
N VAL A 83 6.19 -7.12 -5.11
CA VAL A 83 7.61 -7.17 -4.73
C VAL A 83 8.38 -7.84 -5.86
N LYS A 84 9.64 -7.44 -6.05
CA LYS A 84 10.59 -8.16 -6.91
C LYS A 84 11.94 -8.31 -6.22
N GLU A 85 12.72 -9.31 -6.63
CA GLU A 85 14.14 -9.41 -6.26
C GLU A 85 14.90 -8.27 -6.95
N ALA A 86 15.63 -7.47 -6.18
CA ALA A 86 16.39 -6.31 -6.66
C ALA A 86 17.90 -6.61 -6.83
N GLY A 87 18.34 -7.77 -6.32
CA GLY A 87 19.72 -8.22 -6.40
C GLY A 87 20.07 -9.14 -5.23
N ARG A 88 21.36 -9.45 -5.11
CA ARG A 88 21.87 -10.35 -4.08
C ARG A 88 23.10 -9.78 -3.38
N LEU A 89 23.13 -9.91 -2.06
CA LEU A 89 24.26 -9.51 -1.24
C LEU A 89 25.28 -10.64 -1.14
N PRO A 90 26.58 -10.36 -1.26
CA PRO A 90 27.62 -11.37 -1.13
C PRO A 90 27.65 -11.91 0.30
N LEU A 91 27.75 -13.24 0.45
CA LEU A 91 27.90 -13.88 1.75
C LEU A 91 29.39 -14.14 2.01
N LYS A 92 29.98 -13.50 3.03
CA LYS A 92 31.40 -13.71 3.37
C LYS A 92 31.68 -14.97 4.19
N ARG A 93 30.66 -15.57 4.81
CA ARG A 93 30.77 -16.77 5.68
C ARG A 93 29.50 -17.61 5.59
N GLY A 94 29.61 -18.94 5.67
CA GLY A 94 28.47 -19.88 5.60
C GLY A 94 28.67 -20.99 4.55
N PRO A 95 27.64 -21.77 4.19
CA PRO A 95 27.73 -22.80 3.15
C PRO A 95 28.20 -22.24 1.80
N LYS A 96 29.14 -22.92 1.11
CA LYS A 96 29.71 -22.45 -0.18
C LYS A 96 28.64 -22.12 -1.22
N ALA A 97 27.60 -22.94 -1.35
CA ALA A 97 26.50 -22.69 -2.28
C ALA A 97 25.73 -21.38 -2.00
N LEU A 98 25.64 -20.94 -0.74
CA LEU A 98 25.06 -19.65 -0.36
C LEU A 98 26.04 -18.49 -0.53
N GLN A 99 27.35 -18.75 -0.42
CA GLN A 99 28.38 -17.76 -0.75
C GLN A 99 28.39 -17.45 -2.24
N GLU A 100 28.25 -18.47 -3.09
CA GLU A 100 28.18 -18.34 -4.54
C GLU A 100 26.90 -17.63 -5.01
N LYS A 101 25.75 -17.96 -4.41
CA LYS A 101 24.46 -17.38 -4.81
C LYS A 101 24.15 -16.04 -4.15
N GLY A 102 24.73 -15.72 -2.99
CA GLY A 102 24.39 -14.54 -2.20
C GLY A 102 22.98 -14.57 -1.60
N VAL A 103 22.67 -13.57 -0.76
CA VAL A 103 21.36 -13.41 -0.12
C VAL A 103 20.48 -12.46 -0.92
N PRO A 104 19.30 -12.87 -1.39
CA PRO A 104 18.43 -11.97 -2.13
C PRO A 104 17.90 -10.84 -1.25
N PHE A 105 17.80 -9.66 -1.84
CA PHE A 105 17.07 -8.54 -1.27
C PHE A 105 16.00 -8.05 -2.23
N TYR A 106 14.97 -7.43 -1.67
CA TYR A 106 13.72 -7.16 -2.38
C TYR A 106 13.44 -5.66 -2.46
N GLU A 107 12.62 -5.26 -3.42
CA GLU A 107 12.08 -3.90 -3.49
C GLU A 107 10.63 -3.91 -3.95
N LEU A 108 9.91 -2.82 -3.66
CA LEU A 108 8.58 -2.62 -4.19
C LEU A 108 8.64 -2.30 -5.69
N THR A 109 7.77 -2.95 -6.44
CA THR A 109 7.46 -2.59 -7.82
C THR A 109 6.60 -1.32 -7.86
N LYS A 110 6.12 -0.93 -9.04
CA LYS A 110 5.18 0.18 -9.17
C LYS A 110 3.84 -0.16 -8.50
N GLU A 111 3.36 -1.39 -8.70
CA GLU A 111 2.21 -1.98 -8.01
C GLU A 111 2.42 -1.98 -6.49
N GLY A 112 3.62 -2.37 -6.04
CA GLY A 112 3.97 -2.34 -4.63
C GLY A 112 3.92 -0.97 -3.99
N LEU A 113 4.38 0.07 -4.70
CA LEU A 113 4.28 1.46 -4.24
C LEU A 113 2.83 1.93 -4.18
N LEU A 114 2.00 1.57 -5.16
CA LEU A 114 0.57 1.86 -5.15
C LEU A 114 -0.13 1.20 -3.95
N VAL A 115 0.21 -0.05 -3.66
CA VAL A 115 -0.29 -0.76 -2.48
C VAL A 115 0.20 -0.06 -1.20
N ALA A 116 1.46 0.35 -1.11
CA ALA A 116 1.98 1.06 0.07
C ALA A 116 1.24 2.38 0.33
N LEU A 117 0.89 3.14 -0.72
CA LEU A 117 0.11 4.39 -0.62
C LEU A 117 -1.30 4.15 -0.06
N SER A 118 -1.88 2.97 -0.31
CA SER A 118 -3.20 2.56 0.15
C SER A 118 -3.26 2.22 1.65
N LEU A 119 -2.10 2.02 2.30
CA LEU A 119 -2.04 1.56 3.68
C LEU A 119 -2.09 2.72 4.67
N ASN A 120 -3.01 2.64 5.63
CA ASN A 120 -2.99 3.54 6.78
C ASN A 120 -1.77 3.29 7.68
N GLY A 121 -1.24 4.33 8.33
CA GLY A 121 -0.09 4.25 9.24
C GLY A 121 1.31 4.13 8.62
N VAL A 122 1.44 4.10 7.29
CA VAL A 122 2.78 4.15 6.65
C VAL A 122 3.40 5.54 6.85
N VAL A 123 4.65 5.58 7.30
CA VAL A 123 5.45 6.81 7.47
C VAL A 123 5.97 7.27 6.10
N GLU A 124 6.20 8.57 5.91
CA GLU A 124 6.77 9.12 4.66
C GLU A 124 5.98 8.81 3.37
N ARG A 125 4.64 8.72 3.44
CA ARG A 125 3.81 8.45 2.25
C ARG A 125 3.99 9.46 1.12
N GLU A 126 4.40 10.70 1.42
CA GLU A 126 4.72 11.69 0.40
C GLU A 126 5.94 11.28 -0.44
N GLU A 127 6.99 10.74 0.20
CA GLU A 127 8.17 10.23 -0.52
C GLU A 127 7.84 8.96 -1.32
N ILE A 128 6.99 8.10 -0.77
CA ILE A 128 6.45 6.94 -1.50
C ILE A 128 5.68 7.41 -2.74
N LEU A 129 4.86 8.46 -2.61
CA LEU A 129 4.11 9.03 -3.73
C LEU A 129 5.07 9.58 -4.78
N LYS A 130 6.10 10.33 -4.40
CA LYS A 130 7.13 10.81 -5.34
C LYS A 130 7.77 9.64 -6.10
N LYS A 131 8.18 8.57 -5.40
CA LYS A 131 8.74 7.34 -6.03
C LYS A 131 7.74 6.63 -6.95
N PHE A 132 6.45 6.66 -6.63
CA PHE A 132 5.41 6.08 -7.48
C PHE A 132 5.24 6.89 -8.76
N LEU A 133 5.12 8.22 -8.63
CA LEU A 133 4.91 9.13 -9.75
C LEU A 133 6.08 9.13 -10.75
N THR A 134 7.32 8.92 -10.30
CA THR A 134 8.47 8.78 -11.23
C THR A 134 8.42 7.51 -12.08
N LYS A 135 7.60 6.52 -11.72
CA LYS A 135 7.39 5.27 -12.44
C LYS A 135 6.09 5.26 -13.27
N ILE A 136 5.33 6.35 -13.26
CA ILE A 136 4.10 6.47 -14.03
C ILE A 136 4.41 6.62 -15.54
N SER A 137 3.65 5.93 -16.38
CA SER A 137 3.78 6.04 -17.85
C SER A 137 3.10 7.33 -18.34
N LYS A 138 3.45 7.79 -19.56
CA LYS A 138 2.85 9.01 -20.13
C LYS A 138 1.32 8.97 -20.20
N ASP A 139 0.73 7.80 -20.44
CA ASP A 139 -0.72 7.62 -20.56
C ASP A 139 -1.47 7.70 -19.21
N GLU A 140 -0.75 7.54 -18.10
CA GLU A 140 -1.27 7.69 -16.73
C GLU A 140 -1.01 9.12 -16.18
N ASN A 141 -0.36 9.99 -16.97
CA ASN A 141 0.14 11.29 -16.50
C ASN A 141 -0.94 12.38 -16.40
N GLU A 142 -2.15 12.14 -16.90
CA GLU A 142 -3.18 13.18 -17.07
C GLU A 142 -3.61 13.87 -15.77
N PHE A 143 -3.46 13.19 -14.61
CA PHE A 143 -3.91 13.70 -13.32
C PHE A 143 -2.85 13.62 -12.21
N THR A 144 -1.59 13.31 -12.55
CA THR A 144 -0.49 13.21 -11.58
C THR A 144 -0.22 14.56 -10.90
N GLU A 145 -0.25 15.66 -11.65
CA GLU A 145 -0.12 17.01 -11.11
C GLU A 145 -1.27 17.35 -10.13
N ILE A 146 -2.48 16.91 -10.44
CA ILE A 146 -3.66 17.10 -9.59
C ILE A 146 -3.49 16.29 -8.30
N LEU A 147 -3.06 15.02 -8.38
CA LEU A 147 -2.77 14.21 -7.19
C LEU A 147 -1.68 14.84 -6.32
N GLN A 148 -0.61 15.39 -6.90
CA GLN A 148 0.44 16.06 -6.15
C GLN A 148 -0.10 17.29 -5.42
N LYS A 149 -0.93 18.11 -6.08
CA LYS A 149 -1.59 19.27 -5.46
C LYS A 149 -2.53 18.83 -4.34
N LEU A 150 -3.42 17.86 -4.60
CA LEU A 150 -4.36 17.34 -3.61
C LEU A 150 -3.66 16.71 -2.41
N THR A 151 -2.52 16.04 -2.61
CA THR A 151 -1.75 15.46 -1.49
C THR A 151 -1.27 16.54 -0.52
N LYS A 152 -0.91 17.73 -1.03
CA LYS A 152 -0.46 18.85 -0.19
C LYS A 152 -1.61 19.55 0.54
N ILE A 153 -2.79 19.65 -0.10
CA ILE A 153 -3.93 20.40 0.43
C ILE A 153 -4.83 19.52 1.31
N VAL A 154 -5.12 18.30 0.85
CA VAL A 154 -6.04 17.34 1.46
C VAL A 154 -5.46 15.91 1.43
N PRO A 155 -4.35 15.65 2.16
CA PRO A 155 -3.65 14.36 2.10
C PRO A 155 -4.54 13.16 2.46
N ARG A 156 -5.40 13.30 3.48
CA ARG A 156 -6.32 12.22 3.91
C ARG A 156 -7.26 11.80 2.79
N PHE A 157 -7.84 12.77 2.08
CA PHE A 157 -8.68 12.50 0.91
C PHE A 157 -7.88 11.80 -0.19
N THR A 158 -6.70 12.32 -0.53
CA THR A 158 -5.87 11.75 -1.59
C THR A 158 -5.46 10.30 -1.31
N TYR A 159 -5.03 9.99 -0.08
CA TYR A 159 -4.68 8.62 0.29
C TYR A 159 -5.90 7.68 0.34
N SER A 160 -7.09 8.21 0.64
CA SER A 160 -8.33 7.42 0.58
C SER A 160 -8.66 6.93 -0.84
N LEU A 161 -8.23 7.65 -1.89
CA LEU A 161 -8.41 7.22 -3.27
C LEU A 161 -7.58 5.96 -3.57
N PHE A 162 -6.31 5.93 -3.11
CA PHE A 162 -5.46 4.74 -3.24
C PHE A 162 -6.01 3.56 -2.43
N GLU A 163 -6.50 3.82 -1.21
CA GLU A 163 -7.15 2.81 -0.36
C GLU A 163 -8.34 2.15 -1.09
N LYS A 164 -9.29 2.96 -1.57
CA LYS A 164 -10.47 2.46 -2.30
C LYS A 164 -10.09 1.68 -3.55
N TYR A 165 -9.13 2.19 -4.31
CA TYR A 165 -8.66 1.55 -5.53
C TYR A 165 -8.06 0.16 -5.27
N ILE A 166 -7.13 0.04 -4.32
CA ILE A 166 -6.53 -1.26 -3.99
C ILE A 166 -7.52 -2.19 -3.28
N LYS A 167 -8.45 -1.64 -2.51
CA LYS A 167 -9.53 -2.43 -1.90
C LYS A 167 -10.43 -3.05 -2.97
N ALA A 168 -10.79 -2.30 -4.01
CA ALA A 168 -11.53 -2.83 -5.15
C ALA A 168 -10.79 -3.96 -5.86
N PHE A 169 -9.45 -3.88 -5.97
CA PHE A 169 -8.63 -4.99 -6.45
C PHE A 169 -8.70 -6.21 -5.50
N CYS A 170 -8.53 -6.02 -4.20
CA CYS A 170 -8.60 -7.12 -3.21
C CYS A 170 -9.97 -7.81 -3.19
N GLU A 171 -11.04 -7.08 -3.50
CA GLU A 171 -12.42 -7.58 -3.61
C GLU A 171 -12.73 -8.19 -4.98
N GLY A 172 -11.78 -8.18 -5.92
CA GLY A 172 -11.96 -8.73 -7.27
C GLY A 172 -12.77 -7.85 -8.23
N LYS A 173 -13.10 -6.61 -7.85
CA LYS A 173 -13.76 -5.62 -8.73
C LYS A 173 -12.81 -5.12 -9.81
N LEU A 174 -11.51 -5.01 -9.50
CA LEU A 174 -10.45 -4.76 -10.46
C LEU A 174 -9.64 -6.03 -10.71
N LYS A 175 -9.40 -6.36 -11.99
CA LYS A 175 -8.58 -7.53 -12.38
C LYS A 175 -7.08 -7.30 -12.21
N LYS A 176 -6.62 -6.05 -12.31
CA LYS A 176 -5.21 -5.64 -12.20
C LYS A 176 -5.12 -4.34 -11.40
N MET A 177 -4.00 -4.14 -10.69
CA MET A 177 -3.73 -2.90 -9.94
C MET A 177 -3.26 -1.74 -10.83
N LEU A 178 -2.80 -2.05 -12.03
CA LEU A 178 -2.37 -1.06 -13.01
C LEU A 178 -3.05 -1.32 -14.36
N PRO A 179 -3.29 -0.28 -15.17
CA PRO A 179 -2.84 1.10 -14.94
C PRO A 179 -3.70 1.89 -13.94
N PHE A 180 -3.10 2.84 -13.22
CA PHE A 180 -3.81 3.73 -12.29
C PHE A 180 -4.33 4.96 -13.06
N THR A 181 -5.48 4.80 -13.72
CA THR A 181 -6.08 5.83 -14.60
C THR A 181 -7.37 6.42 -14.01
N ILE A 182 -7.82 7.55 -14.57
CA ILE A 182 -9.11 8.16 -14.23
C ILE A 182 -10.26 7.19 -14.48
N ASP A 183 -10.24 6.43 -15.58
CA ASP A 183 -11.32 5.48 -15.89
C ASP A 183 -11.41 4.36 -14.86
N ASN A 184 -10.27 3.78 -14.46
CA ASN A 184 -10.25 2.76 -13.42
C ASN A 184 -10.64 3.34 -12.05
N LEU A 185 -10.29 4.60 -11.75
CA LEU A 185 -10.75 5.30 -10.56
C LEU A 185 -12.27 5.56 -10.56
N LYS A 186 -12.84 5.95 -11.71
CA LYS A 186 -14.29 6.13 -11.88
C LYS A 186 -15.04 4.82 -11.67
N MET A 187 -14.53 3.71 -12.19
CA MET A 187 -15.13 2.38 -12.02
C MET A 187 -15.21 1.94 -10.55
N VAL A 188 -14.28 2.41 -9.71
CA VAL A 188 -14.24 2.08 -8.27
C VAL A 188 -14.76 3.22 -7.40
N SER A 189 -15.35 4.25 -8.00
CA SER A 189 -15.94 5.37 -7.27
C SER A 189 -17.09 4.87 -6.41
N ASP A 190 -17.11 5.28 -5.15
CA ASP A 190 -18.13 4.93 -4.19
C ASP A 190 -18.97 6.14 -3.80
N GLU A 191 -20.03 5.89 -3.02
CA GLU A 191 -20.95 6.91 -2.54
C GLU A 191 -20.23 8.05 -1.81
N SER A 192 -19.15 7.73 -1.09
CA SER A 192 -18.42 8.76 -0.34
C SER A 192 -17.66 9.74 -1.24
N ILE A 193 -17.19 9.32 -2.43
CA ILE A 193 -16.64 10.26 -3.43
C ILE A 193 -17.74 11.17 -3.98
N ILE A 194 -18.93 10.61 -4.22
CA ILE A 194 -20.09 11.36 -4.74
C ILE A 194 -20.50 12.44 -3.73
N ILE A 195 -20.71 12.07 -2.46
CA ILE A 195 -21.05 13.00 -1.38
C ILE A 195 -19.96 14.07 -1.22
N GLN A 196 -18.68 13.70 -1.27
CA GLN A 196 -17.57 14.67 -1.16
C GLN A 196 -17.54 15.66 -2.32
N ARG A 197 -17.79 15.20 -3.55
CA ARG A 197 -17.88 16.07 -4.73
C ARG A 197 -19.06 17.03 -4.60
N GLU A 198 -20.25 16.50 -4.33
CA GLU A 198 -21.47 17.30 -4.15
C GLU A 198 -21.29 18.36 -3.07
N PHE A 199 -20.75 17.97 -1.91
CA PHE A 199 -20.48 18.90 -0.82
C PHE A 199 -19.47 19.99 -1.23
N LEU A 200 -18.38 19.65 -1.92
CA LEU A 200 -17.39 20.63 -2.38
C LEU A 200 -17.95 21.59 -3.43
N GLU A 201 -18.74 21.09 -4.37
CA GLU A 201 -19.41 21.90 -5.39
C GLU A 201 -20.39 22.88 -4.73
N ALA A 202 -21.26 22.39 -3.84
CA ALA A 202 -22.17 23.24 -3.07
C ALA A 202 -21.41 24.27 -2.22
N PHE A 203 -20.38 23.82 -1.47
CA PHE A 203 -19.59 24.67 -0.59
C PHE A 203 -18.84 25.77 -1.34
N SER A 204 -18.38 25.53 -2.58
CA SER A 204 -17.70 26.56 -3.36
C SER A 204 -18.59 27.79 -3.63
N ASN A 205 -19.89 27.58 -3.81
CA ASN A 205 -20.88 28.61 -4.16
C ASN A 205 -21.43 29.38 -2.94
N LEU A 206 -21.14 28.93 -1.72
CA LEU A 206 -21.62 29.57 -0.50
C LEU A 206 -20.93 30.90 -0.20
N SER A 207 -21.66 31.81 0.43
CA SER A 207 -21.10 33.02 1.03
C SER A 207 -20.15 32.69 2.19
N LYS A 208 -19.34 33.68 2.60
CA LYS A 208 -18.41 33.49 3.72
C LYS A 208 -19.11 33.10 5.03
N SER A 209 -20.26 33.72 5.33
CA SER A 209 -21.02 33.44 6.55
C SER A 209 -21.60 32.01 6.57
N GLU A 210 -22.10 31.54 5.42
CA GLU A 210 -22.59 30.17 5.29
C GLU A 210 -21.46 29.15 5.43
N LYS A 211 -20.30 29.42 4.80
CA LYS A 211 -19.09 28.60 4.94
C LYS A 211 -18.67 28.48 6.40
N ASP A 212 -18.61 29.60 7.13
CA ASP A 212 -18.24 29.60 8.56
C ASP A 212 -19.23 28.82 9.42
N THR A 213 -20.54 28.95 9.13
CA THR A 213 -21.61 28.23 9.85
C THR A 213 -21.48 26.71 9.68
N ILE A 214 -21.32 26.25 8.43
CA ILE A 214 -21.15 24.82 8.12
C ILE A 214 -19.85 24.29 8.71
N MET A 215 -18.74 25.02 8.61
CA MET A 215 -17.46 24.61 9.20
C MET A 215 -17.55 24.49 10.72
N ASN A 216 -18.27 25.39 11.40
CA ASN A 216 -18.51 25.29 12.83
C ASN A 216 -19.37 24.09 13.21
N PHE A 217 -20.35 23.72 12.39
CA PHE A 217 -21.12 22.49 12.58
C PHE A 217 -20.22 21.24 12.40
N LEU A 218 -19.46 21.15 11.32
CA LEU A 218 -18.59 20.00 11.05
C LEU A 218 -17.55 19.79 12.15
N ARG A 219 -16.94 20.86 12.65
CA ARG A 219 -15.98 20.82 13.78
C ARG A 219 -16.57 20.24 15.07
N LYS A 220 -17.89 20.29 15.26
CA LYS A 220 -18.56 19.75 16.46
C LYS A 220 -18.84 18.25 16.37
N ILE A 221 -18.87 17.68 15.16
CA ILE A 221 -19.24 16.27 14.92
C ILE A 221 -18.08 15.41 14.43
N SER A 222 -16.95 16.02 14.10
CA SER A 222 -15.69 15.35 13.71
C SER A 222 -14.78 15.14 14.91
#